data_AF-A0A918VTA6-F1
#
_entry.id   AF-A0A918VTA6-F1
#
_cell.length_a   1.000
_cell.length_b   1.000
_cell.length_c   1.000
_cell.angle_alpha   90.00
_cell.angle_beta   90.00
_cell.angle_gamma   90.00
#
_symmetry.space_group_name_H-M   'P 1'
#
loop_
_entity.id
_entity.type
_entity.pdbx_description
1 polymer ?
#
loop_
_entity_poly.entity_id
_entity_poly.type
_entity_poly.pdbx_seq_one_letter_code
_entity_poly.pdbx_strand_id
1 'polypeptide(L)'
;MADLAPEQSSRFESQEDIDIVQALSESEVKLIDGWLMSFATNNYQKVAMLVAKSLSLSHENKLLTDVPDIYFGIRVEVLVDNQLLEGEGDLTKMRSSEVRLASH
;
A
#
# COMPACT_ATOMS: atom_id res chain seq x y z
N MET A 1 9.24 -6.08 -11.73
CA MET A 1 7.83 -6.01 -12.17
C MET A 1 6.98 -5.93 -10.93
N ALA A 2 5.91 -5.15 -10.95
CA ALA A 2 4.98 -5.08 -9.82
C ALA A 2 4.42 -6.46 -9.47
N ASP A 3 4.33 -6.70 -8.18
CA ASP A 3 3.77 -7.93 -7.62
C ASP A 3 2.26 -7.72 -7.46
N LEU A 4 1.54 -7.86 -8.58
CA LEU A 4 0.09 -7.76 -8.63
C LEU A 4 -0.52 -9.11 -8.97
N ALA A 5 -1.09 -9.78 -7.97
CA ALA A 5 -1.73 -11.07 -8.16
C ALA A 5 -3.05 -10.93 -8.96
N PRO A 6 -3.50 -11.96 -9.71
CA PRO A 6 -4.71 -11.90 -10.53
C PRO A 6 -5.97 -11.48 -9.77
N GLU A 7 -6.11 -11.92 -8.53
CA GLU A 7 -7.22 -11.57 -7.64
C GLU A 7 -7.20 -10.08 -7.24
N GLN A 8 -6.03 -9.46 -7.16
CA GLN A 8 -5.87 -8.06 -6.81
C GLN A 8 -6.19 -7.15 -7.99
N SER A 9 -5.88 -7.57 -9.21
CA SER A 9 -6.24 -6.84 -10.44
C SER A 9 -7.74 -6.56 -10.56
N SER A 10 -8.58 -7.45 -10.03
CA SER A 10 -10.05 -7.28 -10.06
C SER A 10 -10.56 -6.12 -9.20
N ARG A 11 -9.72 -5.56 -8.33
CA ARG A 11 -10.05 -4.46 -7.42
C ARG A 11 -9.92 -3.10 -8.08
N PHE A 12 -9.18 -3.00 -9.18
CA PHE A 12 -8.98 -1.75 -9.91
C PHE A 12 -10.21 -1.44 -10.77
N GLU A 13 -10.59 -0.16 -10.82
CA GLU A 13 -11.77 0.30 -11.57
C GLU A 13 -11.46 0.52 -13.06
N SER A 14 -10.18 0.65 -13.42
CA SER A 14 -9.74 0.92 -14.79
C SER A 14 -8.53 0.07 -15.20
N GLN A 15 -8.44 -0.22 -16.51
CA GLN A 15 -7.26 -0.87 -17.07
C GLN A 15 -6.03 0.04 -17.02
N GLU A 16 -6.23 1.36 -17.09
CA GLU A 16 -5.15 2.35 -16.98
C GLU A 16 -4.43 2.25 -15.63
N ASP A 17 -5.18 2.11 -14.54
CA ASP A 17 -4.61 1.91 -13.21
C ASP A 17 -3.80 0.60 -13.12
N ILE A 18 -4.29 -0.47 -13.74
CA ILE A 18 -3.59 -1.75 -13.81
C ILE A 18 -2.28 -1.60 -14.59
N ASP A 19 -2.30 -0.91 -15.73
CA ASP A 19 -1.14 -0.71 -16.58
C ASP A 19 -0.07 0.15 -15.87
N ILE A 20 -0.48 1.21 -15.16
CA ILE A 20 0.41 2.03 -14.30
C ILE A 20 1.10 1.15 -13.27
N VAL A 21 0.33 0.34 -12.54
CA VAL A 21 0.88 -0.55 -11.52
C VAL A 21 1.82 -1.57 -12.13
N GLN A 22 1.45 -2.23 -13.23
CA GLN A 22 2.29 -3.23 -13.89
C GLN A 22 3.62 -2.66 -14.42
N ALA A 23 3.64 -1.37 -14.78
CA ALA A 23 4.85 -0.68 -15.21
C ALA A 23 5.84 -0.38 -14.08
N LEU A 24 5.44 -0.50 -12.80
CA LEU A 24 6.32 -0.19 -11.68
C LEU A 24 7.54 -1.13 -11.62
N SER A 25 8.69 -0.52 -11.44
CA SER A 25 9.94 -1.19 -11.11
C SER A 25 9.94 -1.70 -9.67
N GLU A 26 10.80 -2.68 -9.38
CA GLU A 26 10.96 -3.18 -8.01
C GLU A 26 11.42 -2.08 -7.04
N SER A 27 12.24 -1.13 -7.50
CA SER A 27 12.66 0.03 -6.71
C SER A 27 11.49 0.96 -6.35
N GLU A 28 10.54 1.15 -7.26
CA GLU A 28 9.36 1.98 -6.99
C GLU A 28 8.38 1.29 -6.03
N VAL A 29 8.22 -0.03 -6.16
CA VAL A 29 7.46 -0.82 -5.17
C VAL A 29 8.10 -0.73 -3.79
N LYS A 30 9.42 -0.89 -3.69
CA LYS A 30 10.15 -0.72 -2.42
C LYS A 30 10.05 0.69 -1.86
N LEU A 31 9.97 1.70 -2.72
CA LEU A 31 9.77 3.08 -2.30
C LEU A 31 8.39 3.27 -1.64
N ILE A 32 7.34 2.72 -2.24
CA ILE A 32 5.98 2.71 -1.67
C ILE A 32 5.97 2.00 -0.31
N ASP A 33 6.55 0.80 -0.24
CA ASP A 33 6.65 0.03 0.99
C ASP A 33 7.41 0.83 2.08
N GLY A 34 8.50 1.50 1.71
CA GLY A 34 9.27 2.37 2.59
C GLY A 34 8.45 3.54 3.14
N TRP A 35 7.65 4.19 2.30
CA TRP A 35 6.74 5.26 2.73
C TRP A 35 5.69 4.74 3.72
N LEU A 36 5.03 3.62 3.41
CA LEU A 36 4.05 3.00 4.32
C LEU A 36 4.67 2.65 5.68
N MET A 37 5.82 1.98 5.66
CA MET A 37 6.54 1.59 6.87
C MET A 37 7.00 2.79 7.70
N SER A 38 7.38 3.90 7.06
CA SER A 38 7.80 5.12 7.76
C SER A 38 6.68 5.80 8.56
N PHE A 39 5.41 5.55 8.23
CA PHE A 39 4.26 6.09 8.94
C PHE A 39 3.62 5.10 9.92
N ALA A 40 3.98 3.82 9.85
CA ALA A 40 3.52 2.79 10.76
C ALA A 40 4.11 3.00 12.16
N THR A 41 3.33 2.64 13.18
CA THR A 41 3.73 2.74 14.59
C THR A 41 3.40 1.46 15.34
N ASN A 42 3.82 1.35 16.60
CA ASN A 42 3.49 0.21 17.46
C ASN A 42 2.02 0.19 17.92
N ASN A 43 1.26 1.26 17.66
CA ASN A 43 -0.18 1.32 17.93
C ASN A 43 -0.95 1.09 16.64
N TYR A 44 -2.14 0.48 16.75
CA TYR A 44 -3.01 0.31 15.60
C TYR A 44 -3.43 1.65 14.99
N GLN A 45 -3.34 1.69 13.67
CA GLN A 45 -3.62 2.86 12.85
C GLN A 45 -4.46 2.44 11.65
N LYS A 46 -5.48 3.24 11.31
CA LYS A 46 -6.29 2.99 10.11
C LYS A 46 -5.41 2.89 8.87
N VAL A 47 -5.63 1.84 8.07
CA VAL A 47 -4.93 1.65 6.78
C VAL A 47 -5.15 2.87 5.88
N ALA A 48 -6.38 3.39 5.81
CA ALA A 48 -6.69 4.62 5.07
C ALA A 48 -5.85 5.84 5.50
N MET A 49 -5.48 5.95 6.78
CA MET A 49 -4.61 7.03 7.24
C MET A 49 -3.17 6.82 6.77
N LEU A 50 -2.67 5.58 6.83
CA LEU A 50 -1.33 5.25 6.36
C LEU A 50 -1.18 5.57 4.87
N VAL A 51 -2.14 5.10 4.07
CA VAL A 51 -2.20 5.34 2.62
C VAL A 51 -2.29 6.83 2.31
N ALA A 52 -3.16 7.58 2.99
CA ALA A 52 -3.28 9.03 2.77
C ALA A 52 -1.97 9.79 3.05
N LYS A 53 -1.22 9.39 4.08
CA LYS A 53 0.10 9.98 4.38
C LYS A 53 1.14 9.62 3.32
N SER A 54 1.18 8.36 2.88
CA SER A 54 2.08 7.92 1.82
C SER A 54 1.80 8.61 0.48
N LEU A 55 0.53 8.80 0.12
CA LEU A 55 0.14 9.58 -1.07
C LEU A 55 0.54 11.05 -0.96
N SER A 56 0.38 11.65 0.23
CA SER A 56 0.83 13.03 0.45
C SER A 56 2.34 13.16 0.22
N LEU A 57 3.13 12.21 0.73
CA LEU A 57 4.58 12.17 0.50
C LEU A 57 4.95 11.90 -0.97
N SER A 58 4.17 11.07 -1.67
CA SER A 58 4.28 10.83 -3.11
C SER A 58 4.14 12.14 -3.90
N HIS A 59 3.09 12.90 -3.60
CA HIS A 59 2.78 14.18 -4.23
C HIS A 59 3.80 15.27 -3.90
N GLU A 60 4.23 15.37 -2.63
CA GLU A 60 5.26 16.32 -2.19
C GLU A 60 6.59 16.11 -2.93
N ASN A 61 6.97 14.84 -3.14
CA ASN A 61 8.20 14.47 -3.84
C ASN A 61 8.04 14.45 -5.38
N LYS A 62 6.81 14.58 -5.88
CA LYS A 62 6.47 14.43 -7.32
C LYS A 62 6.92 13.09 -7.90
N LEU A 63 6.81 12.04 -7.10
CA LEU A 63 7.12 10.66 -7.47
C LEU A 63 5.84 9.84 -7.40
N LEU A 64 5.63 8.93 -8.36
CA LEU A 64 4.55 7.94 -8.33
C LEU A 64 3.16 8.55 -8.12
N THR A 65 2.94 9.77 -8.63
CA THR A 65 1.70 10.54 -8.41
C THR A 65 0.50 10.01 -9.19
N ASP A 66 0.76 9.15 -10.16
CA ASP A 66 -0.19 8.40 -10.97
C ASP A 66 -0.55 7.05 -10.36
N VAL A 67 0.17 6.58 -9.34
CA VAL A 67 -0.12 5.30 -8.70
C VAL A 67 -1.40 5.40 -7.87
N PRO A 68 -2.41 4.56 -8.13
CA PRO A 68 -3.70 4.62 -7.45
C PRO A 68 -3.57 4.22 -5.97
N ASP A 69 -4.40 4.82 -5.12
CA ASP A 69 -4.41 4.59 -3.66
C ASP A 69 -4.66 3.12 -3.30
N ILE A 70 -5.46 2.41 -4.10
CA ILE A 70 -5.75 1.00 -3.90
C ILE A 70 -4.51 0.12 -3.96
N TYR A 71 -3.51 0.50 -4.77
CA TYR A 71 -2.25 -0.23 -4.82
C TYR A 71 -1.44 -0.06 -3.53
N PHE A 72 -1.47 1.11 -2.90
CA PHE A 72 -0.88 1.30 -1.57
C PHE A 72 -1.58 0.42 -0.52
N GLY A 73 -2.91 0.28 -0.60
CA GLY A 73 -3.67 -0.65 0.23
C GLY A 73 -3.24 -2.11 0.02
N ILE A 74 -3.07 -2.54 -1.22
CA ILE A 74 -2.54 -3.85 -1.58
C ILE A 74 -1.13 -4.05 -1.00
N ARG A 75 -0.27 -3.04 -1.07
CA ARG A 75 1.07 -3.12 -0.46
C ARG A 75 1.03 -3.30 1.05
N VAL A 76 0.06 -2.70 1.74
CA VAL A 76 -0.15 -2.97 3.18
C VAL A 76 -0.45 -4.44 3.45
N GLU A 77 -1.29 -5.08 2.63
CA GLU A 77 -1.57 -6.53 2.74
C GLU A 77 -0.28 -7.35 2.58
N VAL A 78 0.55 -7.03 1.58
CA VAL A 78 1.84 -7.71 1.35
C VAL A 78 2.81 -7.50 2.52
N LEU A 79 2.82 -6.32 3.15
CA LEU A 79 3.64 -6.05 4.34
C LEU A 79 3.16 -6.85 5.56
N VAL A 80 1.86 -7.11 5.68
CA VAL A 80 1.29 -8.00 6.70
C VAL A 80 1.67 -9.45 6.43
N ASP A 81 1.53 -9.92 5.19
CA ASP A 81 1.90 -11.29 4.79
C ASP A 81 3.39 -11.57 5.04
N ASN A 82 4.24 -10.56 4.87
CA ASN A 82 5.68 -10.61 5.17
C ASN A 82 6.03 -10.40 6.66
N GLN A 83 5.05 -10.32 7.56
CA GLN A 83 5.25 -10.14 9.00
C GLN A 83 6.03 -8.86 9.37
N LEU A 84 5.95 -7.84 8.52
CA LEU A 84 6.48 -6.50 8.81
C LEU A 84 5.44 -5.63 9.52
N LEU A 85 4.16 -5.87 9.22
CA LEU A 85 3.01 -5.30 9.89
C LEU A 85 2.13 -6.41 10.48
N GLU A 86 1.39 -6.07 11.53
CA GLU A 86 0.26 -6.85 12.01
C GLU A 86 -1.03 -6.13 11.63
N GLY A 87 -2.00 -6.86 11.08
CA GLY A 87 -3.28 -6.31 10.62
C GLY A 87 -4.48 -6.79 11.42
N GLU A 88 -5.45 -5.91 11.63
CA GLU A 88 -6.77 -6.20 12.20
C GLU A 88 -7.90 -5.72 11.27
N GLY A 89 -8.98 -6.50 11.21
CA GLY A 89 -10.13 -6.24 10.35
C GLY A 89 -9.97 -6.77 8.91
N ASP A 90 -10.79 -6.25 8.00
CA ASP A 90 -10.79 -6.62 6.58
C ASP A 90 -9.82 -5.72 5.81
N LEU A 91 -8.58 -6.19 5.61
CA LEU A 91 -7.52 -5.41 4.95
C LEU A 91 -7.86 -5.01 3.50
N THR A 92 -8.79 -5.74 2.85
CA THR A 92 -9.27 -5.37 1.51
C THR A 92 -10.05 -4.04 1.51
N LYS A 93 -10.51 -3.60 2.70
CA LYS A 93 -11.26 -2.37 2.93
C LYS A 93 -10.50 -1.43 3.87
N MET A 94 -9.67 -0.56 3.29
CA MET A 94 -8.78 0.37 3.99
C MET A 94 -9.41 1.19 5.14
N ARG A 95 -10.71 1.51 5.05
CA ARG A 95 -11.43 2.31 6.06
C ARG A 95 -11.88 1.50 7.28
N SER A 96 -11.98 0.18 7.16
CA SER A 96 -12.41 -0.74 8.22
C SER A 96 -11.27 -1.62 8.74
N SER A 97 -10.04 -1.40 8.28
CA SER A 97 -8.86 -2.13 8.73
C SER A 97 -7.84 -1.23 9.41
N GLU A 98 -7.04 -1.85 10.26
CA GLU A 98 -5.97 -1.21 11.03
C GLU A 98 -4.70 -2.04 10.98
N VAL A 99 -3.56 -1.37 11.06
CA VAL A 99 -2.25 -2.01 11.11
C VAL A 99 -1.36 -1.38 12.16
N ARG A 100 -0.38 -2.14 12.64
CA ARG A 100 0.74 -1.69 13.47
C ARG A 100 2.03 -2.37 13.04
N LEU A 101 3.18 -1.86 13.47
CA LEU A 101 4.46 -2.55 13.34
C LEU A 101 4.41 -3.90 14.06
N ALA A 102 4.90 -4.94 13.39
CA ALA A 102 4.99 -6.27 13.99
C ALA A 102 5.97 -6.26 15.18
N SER A 103 5.55 -6.89 16.28
CA SER A 103 6.38 -7.00 17.49
C SER A 103 7.20 -8.29 17.42
N HIS A 104 8.44 -8.21 16.93
CA HIS A 104 9.41 -9.31 16.99
C HIS A 104 10.14 -9.36 18.34
#